data_AF-A0A961DIZ4-F1
#
_entry.id   AF-A0A961DIZ4-F1
#
_cell.length_a   1.000
_cell.length_b   1.000
_cell.length_c   1.000
_cell.angle_alpha   90.00
_cell.angle_beta   90.00
_cell.angle_gamma   90.00
#
_symmetry.space_group_name_H-M   'P 1'
#
loop_
_entity.id
_entity.type
_entity.pdbx_description
1 polymer ?
#
loop_
_entity_poly.entity_id
_entity_poly.type
_entity_poly.pdbx_seq_one_letter_code
_entity_poly.pdbx_strand_id
1 'polypeptide(L)'
;TSLPVPQYAPPSVGVSRTFESAASLDARIATEAVNKWPGNYDMQLFEIKKQNEARLKLFKLLDGKPSAMSQTAFNAIVAGAARKWDWNIDMVVYDIQQQLAAWRKLNP
;
A
#
# COMPACT_ATOMS: atom_id res chain seq x y z
N THR A 1 13.35 -23.16 -25.59
CA THR A 1 14.50 -22.62 -24.84
C THR A 1 13.98 -21.56 -23.89
N SER A 2 14.29 -21.67 -22.60
CA SER A 2 13.70 -20.90 -21.49
C SER A 2 14.02 -19.40 -21.57
N LEU A 3 13.05 -18.54 -21.24
CA LEU A 3 13.27 -17.09 -21.09
C LEU A 3 14.17 -16.83 -19.86
N PRO A 4 15.08 -15.84 -19.92
CA PRO A 4 16.00 -15.55 -18.81
C PRO A 4 15.23 -15.00 -17.61
N VAL A 5 15.49 -15.59 -16.43
CA VAL A 5 15.04 -15.08 -15.14
C VAL A 5 15.84 -13.82 -14.83
N PRO A 6 15.22 -12.64 -14.63
CA PRO A 6 15.96 -11.44 -14.24
C PRO A 6 16.65 -11.64 -12.89
N GLN A 7 17.97 -11.47 -12.85
CA GLN A 7 18.76 -11.47 -11.62
C GLN A 7 18.30 -10.34 -10.71
N TYR A 8 17.72 -10.70 -9.57
CA TYR A 8 17.29 -9.77 -8.53
C TYR A 8 18.50 -9.26 -7.74
N ALA A 9 18.95 -8.04 -8.04
CA ALA A 9 19.74 -7.25 -7.10
C ALA A 9 18.77 -6.66 -6.05
N PRO A 10 18.93 -6.91 -4.75
CA PRO A 10 18.11 -6.24 -3.74
C PRO A 10 18.47 -4.74 -3.73
N PRO A 11 17.53 -3.82 -4.03
CA PRO A 11 17.82 -2.41 -3.82
C PRO A 11 17.80 -2.12 -2.32
N SER A 12 18.97 -1.82 -1.76
CA SER A 12 19.20 -1.37 -0.38
C SER A 12 18.65 0.03 -0.07
N VAL A 13 17.69 0.53 -0.84
CA VAL A 13 17.15 1.89 -0.70
C VAL A 13 15.67 1.86 -1.08
N GLY A 14 14.77 2.09 -0.12
CA GLY A 14 13.39 2.44 -0.48
C GLY A 14 12.27 2.16 0.51
N VAL A 15 12.48 1.40 1.58
CA VAL A 15 11.39 1.20 2.56
C VAL A 15 11.01 2.54 3.23
N SER A 16 11.97 3.46 3.36
CA SER A 16 11.79 4.79 3.96
C SER A 16 10.94 5.78 3.15
N ARG A 17 10.54 5.46 1.91
CA ARG A 17 9.83 6.42 1.02
C ARG A 17 8.34 6.14 0.84
N THR A 18 7.82 5.07 1.41
CA THR A 18 6.50 4.56 1.00
C THR A 18 5.34 5.21 1.75
N PHE A 19 5.59 5.71 2.95
CA PHE A 19 4.69 6.59 3.71
C PHE A 19 5.58 7.57 4.47
N GLU A 20 6.14 8.56 3.79
CA GLU A 20 6.54 9.78 4.49
C GLU A 20 5.35 10.15 5.39
N SER A 21 5.61 10.47 6.65
CA SER A 21 4.69 10.88 7.73
C SER A 21 3.17 11.01 7.45
N ALA A 22 2.32 10.76 8.46
CA ALA A 22 0.86 10.96 8.33
C ALA A 22 0.46 12.30 7.64
N ALA A 23 1.21 13.38 7.90
CA ALA A 23 1.02 14.69 7.27
C ALA A 23 1.28 14.72 5.76
N SER A 24 2.33 14.05 5.26
CA SER A 24 2.63 13.95 3.82
C SER A 24 1.63 13.07 3.08
N LEU A 25 1.04 12.07 3.75
CA LEU A 25 -0.03 11.28 3.15
C LEU A 25 -1.33 12.09 3.04
N ASP A 26 -1.68 12.88 4.06
CA ASP A 26 -2.87 13.75 4.02
C ASP A 26 -2.77 14.80 2.91
N ALA A 27 -1.62 15.44 2.77
CA ALA A 27 -1.37 16.39 1.69
C ALA A 27 -1.50 15.73 0.31
N ARG A 28 -1.02 14.49 0.17
CA ARG A 28 -1.11 13.74 -1.08
C ARG A 28 -2.53 13.31 -1.40
N ILE A 29 -3.27 12.79 -0.42
CA ILE A 29 -4.70 12.45 -0.58
C ILE A 29 -5.50 13.66 -1.06
N ALA A 30 -5.30 14.83 -0.43
CA ALA A 30 -5.97 16.06 -0.83
C ALA A 30 -5.60 16.49 -2.25
N THR A 31 -4.31 16.47 -2.58
CA THR A 31 -3.79 16.84 -3.92
C THR A 31 -4.36 15.93 -5.01
N GLU A 32 -4.33 14.62 -4.80
CA GLU A 32 -4.83 13.64 -5.77
C GLU A 32 -6.34 13.70 -5.92
N ALA A 33 -7.08 13.98 -4.85
CA ALA A 33 -8.53 14.18 -4.92
C ALA A 33 -8.88 15.39 -5.79
N VAL A 34 -8.18 16.53 -5.61
CA VAL A 34 -8.34 17.73 -6.45
C VAL A 34 -8.00 17.44 -7.91
N ASN A 35 -6.91 16.73 -8.16
CA ASN A 35 -6.48 16.39 -9.52
C ASN A 35 -7.45 15.42 -10.22
N LYS A 36 -8.01 14.46 -9.48
CA LYS A 36 -8.96 13.47 -10.02
C LYS A 36 -10.33 14.07 -10.28
N TRP A 37 -10.77 15.01 -9.46
CA TRP A 37 -12.10 15.60 -9.51
C TRP A 37 -12.04 17.13 -9.57
N PRO A 38 -11.46 17.72 -10.63
CA PRO A 38 -11.24 19.16 -10.69
C PRO A 38 -12.58 19.93 -10.68
N GLY A 39 -12.71 20.85 -9.73
CA GLY A 39 -13.92 21.67 -9.55
C GLY A 39 -15.16 20.95 -9.00
N ASN A 40 -15.11 19.62 -8.83
CA ASN A 40 -16.19 18.86 -8.21
C ASN A 40 -15.87 18.59 -6.73
N TYR A 41 -16.17 19.59 -5.89
CA TYR A 41 -15.83 19.56 -4.47
C TYR A 41 -16.48 18.42 -3.68
N ASP A 42 -17.69 17.99 -4.06
CA ASP A 42 -18.36 16.84 -3.42
C ASP A 42 -17.57 15.55 -3.66
N MET A 43 -17.11 15.34 -4.89
CA MET A 43 -16.29 14.18 -5.25
C MET A 43 -14.90 14.24 -4.63
N GLN A 44 -14.31 15.43 -4.51
CA GLN A 44 -13.05 15.62 -3.78
C GLN A 44 -13.21 15.22 -2.31
N LEU A 45 -14.25 15.71 -1.63
CA LEU A 45 -14.52 15.38 -0.23
C LEU A 45 -14.78 13.88 -0.04
N PHE A 46 -15.55 13.27 -0.95
CA PHE A 46 -15.80 11.83 -0.93
C PHE A 46 -14.51 11.02 -1.06
N GLU A 47 -13.64 11.35 -2.02
CA GLU A 47 -12.37 10.66 -2.22
C GLU A 47 -11.45 10.81 -1.00
N ILE A 48 -11.34 12.01 -0.43
CA ILE A 48 -10.54 12.26 0.78
C ILE A 48 -11.03 11.40 1.95
N LYS A 49 -12.34 11.37 2.21
CA LYS A 49 -12.93 10.53 3.27
C LYS A 49 -12.63 9.05 3.04
N LYS A 50 -12.85 8.58 1.81
CA LYS A 50 -12.59 7.19 1.43
C LYS A 50 -11.13 6.80 1.66
N GLN A 51 -10.18 7.62 1.21
CA GLN A 51 -8.75 7.34 1.36
C GLN A 51 -8.31 7.43 2.83
N ASN A 52 -8.89 8.32 3.64
CA ASN A 52 -8.64 8.39 5.08
C ASN A 52 -9.14 7.16 5.83
N GLU A 53 -10.32 6.63 5.48
CA GLU A 53 -10.81 5.36 6.04
C GLU A 53 -9.90 4.19 5.65
N ALA A 54 -9.43 4.16 4.40
CA ALA A 54 -8.45 3.17 3.95
C ALA A 54 -7.12 3.28 4.72
N ARG A 55 -6.65 4.49 5.02
CA ARG A 55 -5.46 4.74 5.85
C ARG A 55 -5.58 4.10 7.24
N LEU A 56 -6.75 4.24 7.88
CA LEU A 56 -6.99 3.61 9.18
C LEU A 56 -6.96 2.07 9.09
N LYS A 57 -7.50 1.49 8.01
CA LYS A 57 -7.42 0.04 7.76
C LYS A 57 -5.98 -0.41 7.52
N LEU A 58 -5.20 0.38 6.79
CA LEU A 58 -3.79 0.11 6.54
C LEU A 58 -3.01 0.03 7.86
N PHE A 59 -3.13 1.01 8.75
CA PHE A 59 -2.42 0.98 10.04
C PHE A 59 -2.80 -0.25 10.86
N LYS A 60 -4.08 -0.61 10.92
CA LYS A 60 -4.52 -1.85 11.59
C LYS A 60 -3.88 -3.11 10.99
N LEU A 61 -3.71 -3.17 9.67
CA LEU A 61 -3.03 -4.29 9.01
C LEU A 61 -1.54 -4.34 9.32
N LEU A 62 -0.88 -3.18 9.37
CA LEU A 62 0.54 -3.06 9.69
C LEU A 62 0.83 -3.50 11.13
N ASP A 63 -0.05 -3.15 12.08
CA ASP A 63 0.03 -3.61 13.46
C ASP A 63 -0.30 -5.12 13.59
N GLY A 64 -1.20 -5.62 12.73
CA GLY A 64 -1.71 -6.99 12.74
C GLY A 64 -0.87 -8.02 11.97
N LYS A 65 0.44 -7.82 11.79
CA LYS A 65 1.31 -8.77 11.07
C LYS A 65 1.15 -10.20 11.63
N PRO A 66 0.93 -11.23 10.79
CA PRO A 66 0.94 -12.62 11.26
C PRO A 66 2.24 -12.98 12.00
N SER A 67 2.14 -13.58 13.19
CA SER A 67 3.31 -13.92 14.03
C SER A 67 4.28 -14.88 13.34
N ALA A 68 3.75 -15.87 12.62
CA ALA A 68 4.51 -16.86 11.86
C ALA A 68 5.17 -16.30 10.57
N MET A 69 4.81 -15.08 10.14
CA MET A 69 5.43 -14.43 8.98
C MET A 69 6.66 -13.62 9.42
N SER A 70 7.78 -13.75 8.70
CA SER A 70 8.95 -12.92 8.94
C SER A 70 8.67 -11.44 8.64
N GLN A 71 9.32 -10.53 9.38
CA GLN A 71 9.16 -9.09 9.14
C GLN A 71 9.57 -8.70 7.71
N THR A 72 10.61 -9.34 7.18
CA THR A 72 11.09 -9.09 5.81
C THR A 72 10.05 -9.45 4.76
N ALA A 73 9.39 -10.61 4.88
CA ALA A 73 8.33 -11.02 3.94
C ALA A 73 7.12 -10.08 4.02
N PHE A 74 6.72 -9.69 5.24
CA PHE A 74 5.63 -8.73 5.44
C PHE A 74 5.94 -7.37 4.81
N ASN A 75 7.13 -6.83 5.07
CA ASN A 75 7.57 -5.55 4.50
C ASN A 75 7.62 -5.61 2.97
N ALA A 76 8.01 -6.76 2.39
CA ALA A 76 8.01 -6.94 0.94
C ALA A 76 6.59 -6.87 0.34
N ILE A 77 5.60 -7.49 0.99
CA ILE A 77 4.18 -7.40 0.60
C ILE A 77 3.70 -5.94 0.65
N VAL A 78 3.91 -5.26 1.77
CA VAL A 78 3.48 -3.87 1.97
C VAL A 78 4.14 -2.94 0.94
N ALA A 79 5.45 -3.03 0.78
CA ALA A 79 6.19 -2.20 -0.18
C ALA A 79 5.83 -2.53 -1.63
N GLY A 80 5.48 -3.78 -1.94
CA GLY A 80 5.01 -4.17 -3.27
C GLY A 80 3.64 -3.57 -3.59
N ALA A 81 2.69 -3.70 -2.67
CA ALA A 81 1.35 -3.13 -2.82
C ALA A 81 1.39 -1.61 -2.98
N ALA A 82 2.14 -0.91 -2.12
CA ALA A 82 2.26 0.53 -2.19
C ALA A 82 3.00 1.03 -3.43
N ARG A 83 4.00 0.29 -3.95
CA ARG A 83 4.61 0.65 -5.25
C ARG A 83 3.66 0.47 -6.43
N LYS A 84 2.80 -0.53 -6.38
CA LYS A 84 1.86 -0.87 -7.46
C LYS A 84 0.69 0.09 -7.54
N TRP A 85 0.15 0.48 -6.38
CA TRP A 85 -1.06 1.30 -6.29
C TRP A 85 -0.80 2.74 -5.85
N ASP A 86 0.45 3.06 -5.50
CA ASP A 86 0.94 4.39 -5.14
C ASP A 86 0.05 5.06 -4.09
N TRP A 87 -0.65 6.13 -4.45
CA TRP A 87 -1.49 6.91 -3.54
C TRP A 87 -2.89 6.31 -3.30
N ASN A 88 -3.29 5.28 -4.05
CA ASN A 88 -4.60 4.66 -3.88
C ASN A 88 -4.57 3.67 -2.71
N ILE A 89 -4.67 4.21 -1.50
CA ILE A 89 -4.53 3.47 -0.23
C ILE A 89 -5.57 2.35 -0.14
N ASP A 90 -6.78 2.56 -0.64
CA ASP A 90 -7.82 1.52 -0.71
C ASP A 90 -7.33 0.28 -1.48
N MET A 91 -6.68 0.49 -2.62
CA MET A 91 -6.10 -0.60 -3.40
C MET A 91 -4.85 -1.20 -2.76
N VAL A 92 -4.04 -0.39 -2.07
CA VAL A 92 -2.91 -0.90 -1.26
C VAL A 92 -3.41 -1.86 -0.18
N VAL A 93 -4.43 -1.46 0.58
CA VAL A 93 -5.06 -2.27 1.61
C VAL A 93 -5.60 -3.58 1.03
N TYR A 94 -6.32 -3.49 -0.08
CA TYR A 94 -6.87 -4.66 -0.75
C TYR A 94 -5.77 -5.66 -1.17
N ASP A 95 -4.70 -5.18 -1.83
CA ASP A 95 -3.63 -6.07 -2.30
C ASP A 95 -2.88 -6.72 -1.12
N ILE A 96 -2.58 -5.97 -0.05
CA ILE A 96 -1.98 -6.53 1.17
C ILE A 96 -2.86 -7.65 1.74
N GLN A 97 -4.18 -7.43 1.84
CA GLN A 97 -5.10 -8.45 2.35
C GLN A 97 -5.10 -9.71 1.49
N GLN A 98 -5.10 -9.57 0.17
CA GLN A 98 -5.03 -10.70 -0.75
C GLN A 98 -3.71 -11.48 -0.60
N GLN A 99 -2.58 -10.78 -0.54
CA GLN A 99 -1.26 -11.39 -0.35
C GLN A 99 -1.15 -12.12 0.99
N LEU A 100 -1.65 -11.54 2.08
CA LEU A 100 -1.70 -12.19 3.39
C LEU A 100 -2.61 -13.43 3.39
N ALA A 101 -3.76 -13.36 2.71
CA ALA A 101 -4.67 -14.50 2.58
C ALA A 101 -4.03 -15.64 1.77
N ALA A 102 -3.36 -15.33 0.67
CA ALA A 102 -2.62 -16.30 -0.13
C ALA A 102 -1.47 -16.94 0.67
N TRP A 103 -0.70 -16.13 1.42
CA TRP A 103 0.37 -16.63 2.27
C TRP A 103 -0.13 -17.63 3.32
N ARG A 104 -1.26 -17.34 3.99
CA ARG A 104 -1.86 -18.28 4.97
C ARG A 104 -2.26 -19.62 4.34
N LYS A 105 -2.72 -19.61 3.08
CA LYS A 105 -3.06 -20.85 2.36
C LYS A 105 -1.83 -21.67 2.00
N LEU A 106 -0.69 -21.02 1.75
CA LEU A 106 0.58 -21.68 1.44
C LEU A 106 1.33 -22.14 2.70
N ASN A 107 0.97 -21.63 3.87
CA ASN A 107 1.61 -21.92 5.16
C ASN A 107 0.53 -22.33 6.19
N PRO A 108 -0.03 -23.55 6.06
CA PRO A 108 -1.07 -24.06 6.96
C PRO A 108 -0.56 -24.32 8.39
#